data_AF-A0A9E5UTR3-F1
#
_entry.id   AF-A0A9E5UTR3-F1
#
_cell.length_a   1.000
_cell.length_b   1.000
_cell.length_c   1.000
_cell.angle_alpha   90.00
_cell.angle_beta   90.00
_cell.angle_gamma   90.00
#
_symmetry.space_group_name_H-M   'P 1'
#
loop_
_entity.id
_entity.type
_entity.pdbx_description
1 polymer ?
#
loop_
_entity_poly.entity_id
_entity_poly.type
_entity_poly.pdbx_seq_one_letter_code
_entity_poly.pdbx_strand_id
1 'polypeptide(L)' 'MTTPEFLQYYIRVTNVRLFDLLVEAAEKTGVRDLEASREQGYYILRTNNQFLWKDIFLYGQMLAQAQDDFIEAGEH' A
#
# COMPACT_ATOMS: atom_id res chain seq x y z
N MET A 1 -1.39 -4.41 -31.25
CA MET A 1 -0.73 -4.99 -30.07
C MET A 1 -1.16 -4.14 -28.89
N THR A 2 -2.12 -4.61 -28.10
CA THR A 2 -2.52 -3.94 -26.86
C THR A 2 -1.39 -4.11 -25.85
N THR A 3 -0.79 -2.99 -25.42
CA THR A 3 0.12 -2.99 -24.28
C THR A 3 -0.64 -3.61 -23.11
N PRO A 4 -0.11 -4.63 -22.42
CA PRO A 4 -0.76 -5.11 -21.20
C PRO A 4 -0.87 -3.92 -20.24
N GLU A 5 -2.09 -3.58 -19.85
CA GLU A 5 -2.32 -2.64 -18.76
C GLU A 5 -1.74 -3.30 -17.51
N PHE A 6 -0.62 -2.76 -17.03
CA PHE A 6 -0.07 -3.17 -15.75
C PHE A 6 -1.01 -2.64 -14.68
N LEU A 7 -1.75 -3.54 -14.03
CA LEU A 7 -2.60 -3.20 -12.88
C LEU A 7 -1.70 -2.63 -11.78
N GLN A 8 -2.00 -1.42 -11.32
CA GLN A 8 -1.31 -0.79 -10.20
C GLN A 8 -2.25 -0.69 -9.01
N TYR A 9 -1.85 -1.32 -7.92
CA TYR A 9 -2.56 -1.29 -6.66
C TYR A 9 -2.01 -0.20 -5.78
N TYR A 10 -2.88 0.44 -5.00
CA TYR A 10 -2.44 1.42 -4.01
C TYR A 10 -3.15 1.29 -2.67
N ILE A 11 -2.44 1.70 -1.62
CA ILE A 11 -2.95 1.87 -0.25
C ILE A 11 -2.66 3.31 0.16
N ARG A 12 -3.69 4.04 0.60
CA ARG A 12 -3.58 5.39 1.14
C ARG A 12 -3.86 5.40 2.64
N VAL A 13 -3.08 6.20 3.37
CA VAL A 13 -3.19 6.32 4.83
C VAL A 13 -2.94 7.77 5.25
N THR A 14 -3.61 8.24 6.30
CA THR A 14 -3.40 9.59 6.87
C THR A 14 -2.28 9.63 7.91
N ASN A 15 -1.95 8.49 8.53
CA ASN A 15 -0.96 8.36 9.58
C ASN A 15 0.40 7.89 9.02
N VAL A 16 1.45 8.70 9.22
CA VAL A 16 2.81 8.40 8.73
C VAL A 16 3.42 7.17 9.39
N ARG A 17 3.16 6.94 10.68
CA ARG A 17 3.74 5.82 11.41
C ARG A 17 3.15 4.49 10.92
N LEU A 18 1.84 4.46 10.67
CA LEU A 18 1.19 3.32 10.06
C LEU A 18 1.78 3.05 8.67
N PHE A 19 1.96 4.11 7.88
CA PHE A 19 2.57 4.00 6.55
C PHE A 19 3.98 3.39 6.58
N ASP A 20 4.86 3.88 7.46
CA ASP A 20 6.23 3.36 7.58
C ASP A 20 6.25 1.86 7.90
N LEU A 21 5.33 1.38 8.76
CA LEU A 21 5.18 -0.04 9.06
C LEU A 21 4.73 -0.86 7.85
N LEU A 22 3.85 -0.31 7.01
CA LEU A 22 3.42 -0.98 5.78
C LEU A 22 4.55 -1.07 4.77
N VAL A 23 5.35 -0.01 4.63
CA VAL A 23 6.55 -0.01 3.76
C VAL A 23 7.54 -1.07 4.25
N GLU A 24 7.86 -1.10 5.55
CA GLU A 24 8.78 -2.08 6.13
C GLU A 24 8.28 -3.53 5.93
N ALA A 25 6.98 -3.76 6.12
CA ALA A 25 6.36 -5.07 5.88
C ALA A 25 6.48 -5.47 4.40
N ALA A 26 6.29 -4.52 3.49
CA ALA A 26 6.38 -4.75 2.06
C ALA A 26 7.80 -5.07 1.61
N GLU A 27 8.79 -4.31 2.08
CA GLU A 27 10.21 -4.50 1.75
C GLU A 27 10.73 -5.88 2.20
N LYS A 28 10.24 -6.38 3.35
CA LYS A 28 10.57 -7.73 3.86
C LYS A 28 10.14 -8.86 2.93
N THR A 29 9.20 -8.64 2.03
CA THR A 29 8.76 -9.65 1.05
C THR A 29 9.73 -9.80 -0.14
N GLY A 30 10.66 -8.85 -0.32
CA GLY A 30 11.66 -8.88 -1.39
C GLY A 30 11.13 -8.51 -2.79
N VAL A 31 9.91 -7.96 -2.87
CA VAL A 31 9.32 -7.48 -4.13
C VAL A 31 9.99 -6.17 -4.56
N ARG A 32 10.31 -6.05 -5.85
CA ARG A 32 11.08 -4.92 -6.42
C ARG A 32 10.20 -3.74 -6.88
N ASP A 33 8.94 -4.00 -7.14
CA ASP A 33 8.01 -3.03 -7.71
C ASP A 33 7.12 -2.44 -6.61
N LEU A 34 7.76 -1.67 -5.75
CA LEU A 34 7.13 -0.96 -4.63
C LEU A 34 7.50 0.52 -4.72
N GLU A 35 6.50 1.39 -4.64
CA GLU A 35 6.70 2.84 -4.62
C GLU A 35 5.98 3.45 -3.42
N ALA A 36 6.70 4.29 -2.68
CA ALA A 36 6.18 5.04 -1.55
C ALA A 36 6.17 6.53 -1.91
N SER A 37 5.01 7.19 -1.79
CA SER A 37 4.87 8.62 -2.08
C SER A 37 3.93 9.32 -1.10
N ARG A 38 3.92 10.66 -1.16
CA ARG A 38 2.97 11.50 -0.43
C ARG A 38 2.19 12.38 -1.40
N GLU A 39 0.88 12.28 -1.41
CA GLU A 39 -0.01 12.97 -2.35
C GLU A 39 -1.28 13.45 -1.64
N GLN A 40 -1.65 14.72 -1.87
CA GLN A 40 -2.88 15.33 -1.33
C GLN A 40 -3.09 15.16 0.18
N GLY A 41 -2.00 15.12 0.96
CA GLY A 41 -2.06 14.93 2.42
C GLY A 41 -2.12 13.47 2.89
N TYR A 42 -2.14 12.51 1.96
CA TYR A 42 -2.07 11.09 2.23
C TYR A 42 -0.67 10.53 1.93
N TYR A 43 -0.32 9.46 2.61
CA TYR A 43 0.82 8.60 2.27
C TYR A 43 0.30 7.43 1.44
N ILE A 44 0.93 7.20 0.29
CA ILE A 44 0.49 6.22 -0.70
C ILE A 44 1.59 5.19 -0.93
N LEU A 45 1.21 3.91 -0.81
CA LEU A 45 2.05 2.77 -1.14
C LEU A 45 1.50 2.14 -2.41
N ARG A 46 2.31 2.02 -3.46
CA ARG A 46 1.92 1.41 -4.73
C ARG A 46 2.70 0.13 -5.00
N THR A 47 2.04 -0.84 -5.62
CA THR A 47 2.67 -2.05 -6.12
C THR A 47 1.93 -2.60 -7.33
N ASN A 48 2.62 -3.31 -8.21
CA ASN A 48 2.02 -4.08 -9.30
C ASN A 48 1.71 -5.54 -8.92
N ASN A 49 2.03 -5.95 -7.68
CA ASN A 49 1.86 -7.31 -7.21
C ASN A 49 0.57 -7.44 -6.40
N GLN A 50 -0.43 -8.11 -6.99
CA GLN A 50 -1.75 -8.32 -6.37
C GLN A 50 -1.69 -9.07 -5.03
N PHE A 51 -0.82 -10.08 -4.92
CA PHE A 51 -0.71 -10.87 -3.69
C PHE A 51 -0.12 -10.03 -2.55
N LEU A 52 0.96 -9.31 -2.85
CA LEU A 52 1.58 -8.39 -1.90
C LEU A 52 0.60 -7.30 -1.45
N TRP A 53 -0.13 -6.69 -2.40
CA TRP A 53 -1.14 -5.70 -2.08
C TRP A 53 -2.18 -6.22 -1.07
N LYS A 54 -2.72 -7.42 -1.32
CA LYS A 54 -3.75 -8.02 -0.47
C LYS A 54 -3.22 -8.27 0.94
N ASP A 55 -2.01 -8.79 1.06
CA ASP A 55 -1.37 -9.07 2.35
C ASP A 55 -1.10 -7.79 3.13
N ILE A 56 -0.53 -6.76 2.48
CA ILE A 56 -0.27 -5.46 3.12
C ILE A 56 -1.58 -4.77 3.51
N PHE A 57 -2.61 -4.81 2.67
CA PHE A 57 -3.89 -4.19 2.98
C PHE A 57 -4.53 -4.82 4.21
N LEU A 58 -4.56 -6.16 4.28
CA LEU A 58 -5.07 -6.87 5.45
C LEU A 58 -4.27 -6.55 6.71
N TYR A 59 -2.93 -6.55 6.60
CA TYR A 59 -2.05 -6.16 7.70
C TYR A 59 -2.31 -4.72 8.18
N GLY A 60 -2.50 -3.80 7.24
CA GLY A 60 -2.82 -2.40 7.52
C GLY A 60 -4.18 -2.20 8.20
N GLN A 61 -5.21 -2.96 7.82
CA GLN A 61 -6.50 -2.94 8.50
C GLN A 61 -6.37 -3.34 9.98
N MET A 62 -5.57 -4.37 10.28
CA MET A 62 -5.33 -4.80 11.67
C MET A 62 -4.62 -3.72 12.49
N LEU A 63 -3.61 -3.06 11.91
CA LEU A 63 -2.88 -1.98 12.57
C LEU A 63 -3.73 -0.71 12.75
N ALA A 64 -4.54 -0.36 11.75
CA ALA A 64 -5.42 0.80 11.77
C ALA A 64 -6.52 0.65 12.83
N GLN A 65 -7.12 -0.53 12.93
CA GLN A 65 -8.12 -0.84 13.96
C GLN A 65 -7.57 -0.67 15.38
N ALA A 66 -6.29 -0.99 15.60
CA ALA A 66 -5.65 -0.82 16.91
C ALA A 66 -5.36 0.66 17.26
N GLN A 67 -5.34 1.55 16.25
CA GLN A 67 -4.95 2.96 16.39
C GLN A 67 -6.10 3.94 16.08
N ASP A 68 -7.29 3.45 15.73
CA ASP A 68 -8.44 4.24 15.25
C ASP A 68 -8.09 5.13 14.04
N ASP A 69 -7.26 4.61 13.14
CA ASP A 69 -6.76 5.31 11.95
C ASP A 69 -7.56 4.97 10.68
N PHE A 70 -7.48 5.85 9.68
CA PHE A 70 -8.10 5.68 8.37
C PHE A 70 -7.13 5.07 7.35
N ILE A 71 -7.62 4.08 6.60
CA ILE A 71 -6.92 3.43 5.48
C ILE A 71 -7.89 3.14 4.34
N GLU A 72 -7.47 3.41 3.09
CA GLU A 72 -8.25 3.10 1.89
C GLU A 72 -7.36 2.47 0.81
N ALA A 73 -7.93 1.60 -0.03
CA ALA A 73 -7.24 0.92 -1.11
C ALA A 73 -7.99 1.08 -2.43
N GLY A 74 -7.26 1.01 -3.54
CA GLY A 74 -7.85 1.01 -4.89
C GLY A 74 -6.93 0.42 -5.96
N GLU A 75 -7.53 0.23 -7.14
CA GLU A 75 -6.89 -0.25 -8.38
C GLU A 75 -6.91 0.91 -9.39
N HIS A 76 -5.81 1.10 -10.13
CA HIS A 76 -5.67 2.13 -11.17
C HIS A 76 -4.98 1.55 -12.42
#